data_AF-A0AA37QXW8-F1
#
_entry.id   AF-A0AA37QXW8-F1
#
_cell.length_a   1.000
_cell.length_b   1.000
_cell.length_c   1.000
_cell.angle_alpha   90.00
_cell.angle_beta   90.00
_cell.angle_gamma   90.00
#
_symmetry.space_group_name_H-M   'P 1'
#
loop_
_entity.id
_entity.type
_entity.pdbx_description
1 polymer ?
#
loop_
_entity_poly.entity_id
_entity_poly.type
_entity_poly.pdbx_seq_one_letter_code
_entity_poly.pdbx_strand_id
1 'polypeptide(L)'
;MAIHKLYGELAASLVRATTERCEPGEPRTRVGAKLDGSGGLSAYEGALLILHRLGLATPDHKLAIDGGRVVQFVTERSRNGEVKLPPIDDVLEPWLSVADQEGHLSLKRLPFVPHDDIRPVMDALVALDYARPAGNACIWTDKIGRAMQMTSYWDENNLSRQELEERDVDLEMRKALASIPEDVRLAALRGNRIGVVKALAARWVDGVWLPDTADEAPWWRLTAVGDGAARLVELIQGADDPVTREVN
;
A
#
# COMPACT_ATOMS: atom_id res chain seq x y z
N MET A 1 -8.68 -23.55 -14.62
CA MET A 1 -9.98 -22.96 -14.22
C MET A 1 -9.81 -21.72 -13.33
N ALA A 2 -8.99 -21.79 -12.27
CA ALA A 2 -8.81 -20.70 -11.31
C ALA A 2 -8.17 -19.42 -11.90
N ILE A 3 -7.22 -19.55 -12.84
CA ILE A 3 -6.55 -18.39 -13.43
C ILE A 3 -7.50 -17.46 -14.21
N HIS A 4 -8.41 -18.01 -15.02
CA HIS A 4 -9.40 -17.19 -15.76
C HIS A 4 -10.33 -16.43 -14.81
N LYS A 5 -10.70 -17.06 -13.68
CA LYS A 5 -11.49 -16.41 -12.64
C LYS A 5 -10.70 -15.23 -12.05
N LEU A 6 -9.42 -15.42 -11.74
CA LEU A 6 -8.56 -14.33 -11.24
C LEU A 6 -8.56 -13.13 -12.20
N TYR A 7 -8.39 -13.35 -13.52
CA TYR A 7 -8.50 -12.24 -14.49
C TYR A 7 -9.85 -11.53 -14.44
N GLY A 8 -10.95 -12.28 -14.32
CA GLY A 8 -12.28 -11.70 -14.19
C GLY A 8 -12.44 -10.85 -12.92
N GLU A 9 -11.96 -11.34 -11.77
CA GLU A 9 -12.04 -10.62 -10.50
C GLU A 9 -11.14 -9.38 -10.49
N LEU A 10 -9.91 -9.48 -11.00
CA LEU A 10 -8.99 -8.35 -11.16
C LEU A 10 -9.62 -7.28 -12.05
N ALA A 11 -10.16 -7.68 -13.20
CA ALA A 11 -10.82 -6.75 -14.12
C ALA A 11 -12.04 -6.07 -13.49
N ALA A 12 -12.88 -6.82 -12.76
CA ALA A 12 -14.04 -6.26 -12.08
C ALA A 12 -13.62 -5.28 -10.96
N SER A 13 -12.55 -5.59 -10.23
CA SER A 13 -11.96 -4.70 -9.24
C SER A 13 -11.45 -3.40 -9.87
N LEU A 14 -10.72 -3.50 -10.99
CA LEU A 14 -10.24 -2.34 -11.73
C LEU A 14 -11.39 -1.48 -12.26
N VAL A 15 -12.43 -2.08 -12.85
CA VAL A 15 -13.63 -1.34 -13.29
C VAL A 15 -14.28 -0.57 -12.13
N ARG A 16 -14.41 -1.18 -10.94
CA ARG A 16 -14.97 -0.48 -9.77
C ARG A 16 -14.13 0.73 -9.36
N ALA A 17 -12.81 0.60 -9.41
CA ALA A 17 -11.89 1.66 -9.02
C ALA A 17 -11.80 2.79 -10.06
N THR A 18 -11.85 2.45 -11.35
CA THR A 18 -11.67 3.43 -12.44
C THR A 18 -12.96 4.06 -12.94
N THR A 19 -14.15 3.57 -12.56
CA THR A 19 -15.38 4.22 -13.03
C THR A 19 -15.64 5.49 -12.21
N GLU A 20 -15.84 6.61 -12.92
CA GLU A 20 -16.05 7.94 -12.31
C GLU A 20 -17.13 7.86 -11.22
N ARG A 21 -16.88 8.52 -10.07
CA ARG A 21 -17.82 8.51 -8.93
C ARG A 21 -19.10 9.24 -9.34
N CYS A 22 -20.10 8.51 -9.82
CA CYS A 22 -21.44 9.04 -10.08
C CYS A 22 -22.07 9.58 -8.79
N GLU A 23 -22.98 10.54 -8.94
CA GLU A 23 -23.83 11.04 -7.86
C GLU A 23 -24.55 9.88 -7.14
N PRO A 24 -24.82 10.00 -5.82
CA PRO A 24 -25.47 8.95 -5.06
C PRO A 24 -26.84 8.59 -5.66
N GLY A 25 -26.95 7.37 -6.19
CA GLY A 25 -28.21 6.81 -6.72
C GLY A 25 -28.08 6.08 -8.05
N GLU A 26 -27.02 6.31 -8.83
CA GLU A 26 -26.78 5.56 -10.07
C GLU A 26 -25.85 4.36 -9.84
N PRO A 27 -26.10 3.19 -10.48
CA PRO A 27 -25.17 2.08 -10.45
C PRO A 27 -23.86 2.50 -11.07
N ARG A 28 -22.81 2.48 -10.23
CA ARG A 28 -21.47 3.00 -10.53
C ARG A 28 -20.82 2.44 -11.79
N THR A 29 -21.24 1.27 -12.27
CA THR A 29 -20.54 0.53 -13.34
C THR A 29 -21.52 0.08 -14.43
N ARG A 30 -22.24 1.03 -15.04
CA ARG A 30 -23.10 0.74 -16.20
C ARG A 30 -22.31 0.82 -17.50
N VAL A 31 -22.76 0.07 -18.51
CA VAL A 31 -22.26 0.26 -19.89
C VAL A 31 -22.35 1.74 -20.31
N GLY A 32 -21.30 2.25 -20.94
CA GLY A 32 -21.18 3.64 -21.34
C GLY A 32 -20.69 4.60 -20.24
N ALA A 33 -20.57 4.14 -18.99
CA ALA A 33 -20.00 4.94 -17.90
C ALA A 33 -18.56 5.34 -18.22
N LYS A 34 -18.19 6.58 -17.88
CA LYS A 34 -16.85 7.10 -18.11
C LYS A 34 -15.87 6.42 -17.15
N LEU A 35 -14.79 5.89 -17.73
CA LEU A 35 -13.64 5.39 -17.01
C LEU A 35 -12.69 6.56 -16.84
N ASP A 36 -12.46 6.93 -15.59
CA ASP A 36 -11.54 7.97 -15.23
C ASP A 36 -10.14 7.38 -15.02
N GLY A 37 -9.20 7.85 -15.85
CA GLY A 37 -7.77 7.68 -15.63
C GLY A 37 -7.11 8.97 -15.12
N SER A 38 -7.88 10.05 -14.94
CA SER A 38 -7.38 11.41 -14.78
C SER A 38 -7.24 11.80 -13.30
N GLY A 39 -6.01 11.66 -12.82
CA GLY A 39 -5.53 12.27 -11.59
C GLY A 39 -4.01 12.53 -11.58
N GLY A 40 -3.31 12.27 -12.68
CA GLY A 40 -1.84 12.31 -12.73
C GLY A 40 -1.15 11.21 -11.93
N LEU A 41 -1.90 10.19 -11.49
CA LEU A 41 -1.39 9.04 -10.75
C LEU A 41 -1.27 7.85 -11.72
N SER A 42 -0.03 7.40 -11.94
CA SER A 42 0.35 6.33 -12.90
C SER A 42 -0.45 5.04 -12.77
N ALA A 43 -1.00 4.73 -11.59
CA ALA A 43 -1.75 3.52 -11.31
C ALA A 43 -3.05 3.40 -12.11
N TYR A 44 -3.81 4.49 -12.24
CA TYR A 44 -5.11 4.49 -12.93
C TYR A 44 -4.97 4.41 -14.46
N GLU A 45 -3.90 4.98 -15.01
CA GLU A 45 -3.56 4.82 -16.44
C GLU A 45 -3.20 3.37 -16.78
N GLY A 46 -2.40 2.72 -15.92
CA GLY A 46 -2.09 1.30 -16.05
C GLY A 46 -3.34 0.43 -15.98
N ALA A 47 -4.24 0.70 -15.04
CA ALA A 47 -5.52 0.01 -14.94
C ALA A 47 -6.37 0.16 -16.21
N LEU A 48 -6.48 1.38 -16.74
CA LEU A 48 -7.23 1.67 -17.97
C LEU A 48 -6.67 0.92 -19.19
N LEU A 49 -5.34 0.84 -19.31
CA LEU A 49 -4.67 0.07 -20.36
C LEU A 49 -5.03 -1.41 -20.30
N ILE A 50 -5.08 -1.98 -19.09
CA ILE A 50 -5.51 -3.38 -18.90
C ILE A 50 -6.97 -3.56 -19.27
N LEU A 51 -7.86 -2.65 -18.88
CA LEU A 51 -9.27 -2.70 -19.26
C LEU A 51 -9.46 -2.65 -20.79
N HIS A 52 -8.66 -1.84 -21.49
CA HIS A 52 -8.61 -1.84 -22.96
C HIS A 52 -8.15 -3.17 -23.54
N ARG A 53 -7.05 -3.75 -23.02
CA ARG A 53 -6.53 -5.06 -23.47
C ARG A 53 -7.53 -6.19 -23.26
N LEU A 54 -8.37 -6.10 -22.22
CA LEU A 54 -9.43 -7.07 -21.93
C LEU A 54 -10.73 -6.78 -22.70
N GLY A 55 -10.79 -5.72 -23.50
CA GLY A 55 -11.97 -5.33 -24.28
C GLY A 55 -13.13 -4.82 -23.41
N LEU A 56 -12.81 -4.25 -22.24
CA LEU A 56 -13.77 -3.69 -21.29
C LEU A 56 -13.89 -2.16 -21.41
N ALA A 57 -12.95 -1.51 -22.07
CA ALA A 57 -12.97 -0.08 -22.35
C ALA A 57 -13.14 0.17 -23.86
N THR A 58 -13.96 1.16 -24.22
CA THR A 58 -14.06 1.70 -25.58
C THR A 58 -12.93 2.70 -25.84
N PRO A 59 -12.63 3.04 -27.12
CA PRO A 59 -11.63 4.06 -27.46
C PRO A 59 -11.84 5.41 -26.76
N ASP A 60 -13.09 5.76 -26.46
CA ASP A 60 -13.46 7.00 -25.75
C ASP A 60 -13.43 6.85 -24.21
N HIS A 61 -12.74 5.84 -23.69
CA HIS A 61 -12.63 5.53 -22.26
C HIS A 61 -13.99 5.34 -21.58
N LYS A 62 -14.89 4.61 -22.22
CA LYS A 62 -16.18 4.22 -21.62
C LYS A 62 -16.24 2.72 -21.38
N LEU A 63 -16.96 2.32 -20.35
CA LEU A 63 -17.14 0.92 -20.03
C LEU A 63 -17.97 0.22 -21.13
N ALA A 64 -17.45 -0.86 -21.70
CA ALA A 64 -18.06 -1.56 -22.83
C ALA A 64 -19.20 -2.51 -22.43
N ILE A 65 -19.27 -2.91 -21.16
CA ILE A 65 -20.27 -3.84 -20.61
C ILE A 65 -20.64 -3.46 -19.18
N ASP A 66 -21.77 -3.90 -18.66
CA ASP A 66 -22.08 -3.64 -17.25
C ASP A 66 -21.08 -4.32 -16.30
N GLY A 67 -20.68 -3.59 -15.24
CA GLY A 67 -19.69 -4.02 -14.25
C GLY A 67 -20.05 -5.34 -13.57
N GLY A 68 -21.34 -5.57 -13.32
CA GLY A 68 -21.84 -6.84 -12.76
C GLY A 68 -21.60 -8.05 -13.67
N ARG A 69 -21.29 -7.83 -14.95
CA ARG A 69 -21.04 -8.88 -15.95
C ARG A 69 -19.55 -9.09 -16.25
N VAL A 70 -18.67 -8.25 -15.73
CA VAL A 70 -17.24 -8.24 -16.08
C VAL A 70 -16.56 -9.58 -15.77
N VAL A 71 -16.79 -10.13 -14.57
CA VAL A 71 -16.15 -11.39 -14.15
C VAL A 71 -16.52 -12.52 -15.11
N GLN A 72 -17.81 -12.68 -15.40
CA GLN A 72 -18.32 -13.70 -16.32
C GLN A 72 -17.78 -13.50 -17.73
N PHE A 73 -17.86 -12.27 -18.25
CA PHE A 73 -17.42 -11.91 -19.59
C PHE A 73 -15.94 -12.24 -19.83
N VAL A 74 -15.05 -11.77 -18.94
CA VAL A 74 -13.61 -12.03 -19.07
C VAL A 74 -13.30 -13.52 -18.92
N THR A 75 -13.95 -14.19 -17.96
CA THR A 75 -13.73 -15.62 -17.71
C THR A 75 -14.13 -16.48 -18.92
N GLU A 76 -15.30 -16.23 -19.52
CA GLU A 76 -15.81 -16.99 -20.67
C GLU A 76 -14.97 -16.75 -21.91
N ARG A 77 -14.72 -15.48 -22.26
CA ARG A 77 -13.89 -15.14 -23.43
C ARG A 77 -12.50 -15.72 -23.32
N SER A 78 -11.92 -15.69 -22.12
CA SER A 78 -10.60 -16.26 -21.89
C SER A 78 -10.59 -17.79 -22.04
N ARG A 79 -11.61 -18.49 -21.54
CA ARG A 79 -11.75 -19.95 -21.70
C ARG A 79 -11.96 -20.36 -23.15
N ASN A 80 -12.70 -19.56 -23.91
CA ASN A 80 -12.98 -19.81 -25.31
C ASN A 80 -11.82 -19.40 -26.25
N GLY A 81 -10.77 -18.78 -25.73
CA GLY A 81 -9.65 -18.27 -26.54
C GLY A 81 -9.99 -17.01 -27.34
N GLU A 82 -11.10 -16.34 -27.03
CA GLU A 82 -11.60 -15.13 -27.71
C GLU A 82 -10.90 -13.84 -27.24
N VAL A 83 -10.06 -13.93 -26.22
CA VAL A 83 -9.19 -12.85 -25.75
C VAL A 83 -7.81 -13.42 -25.42
N LYS A 84 -6.77 -12.78 -25.93
CA LYS A 84 -5.39 -13.09 -25.54
C LYS A 84 -5.14 -12.43 -24.19
N LEU A 85 -5.09 -13.24 -23.13
CA LEU A 85 -4.74 -12.72 -21.82
C LEU A 85 -3.29 -12.18 -21.82
N PRO A 86 -3.06 -10.99 -21.27
CA PRO A 86 -1.70 -10.53 -20.98
C PRO A 86 -1.04 -11.46 -19.96
N PRO A 87 0.29 -11.39 -19.75
CA PRO A 87 0.93 -11.96 -18.57
C PRO A 87 0.22 -11.52 -17.28
N ILE A 88 0.14 -12.41 -16.28
CA ILE A 88 -0.62 -12.12 -15.06
C ILE A 88 0.02 -11.00 -14.25
N ASP A 89 1.36 -10.92 -14.23
CA ASP A 89 2.08 -9.85 -13.52
C ASP A 89 1.77 -8.47 -14.11
N ASP A 90 1.58 -8.37 -15.44
CA ASP A 90 1.16 -7.12 -16.11
C ASP A 90 -0.26 -6.66 -15.69
N VAL A 91 -1.09 -7.56 -15.16
CA VAL A 91 -2.43 -7.23 -14.64
C VAL A 91 -2.39 -6.98 -13.13
N LEU A 92 -1.57 -7.75 -12.41
CA LEU A 92 -1.40 -7.61 -10.98
C LEU A 92 -0.71 -6.30 -10.63
N GLU A 93 0.30 -5.87 -11.37
CA GLU A 93 1.01 -4.60 -11.14
C GLU A 93 0.05 -3.40 -11.04
N PRO A 94 -0.76 -3.05 -12.07
CA PRO A 94 -1.66 -1.91 -11.97
C PRO A 94 -2.77 -2.13 -10.94
N TRP A 95 -3.22 -3.38 -10.73
CA TRP A 95 -4.20 -3.66 -9.69
C TRP A 95 -3.64 -3.45 -8.27
N LEU A 96 -2.42 -3.88 -8.00
CA LEU A 96 -1.73 -3.66 -6.73
C LEU A 96 -1.56 -2.17 -6.45
N SER A 97 -1.12 -1.40 -7.45
CA SER A 97 -0.96 0.06 -7.32
C SER A 97 -2.28 0.77 -7.02
N VAL A 98 -3.38 0.39 -7.70
CA VAL A 98 -4.71 0.98 -7.44
C VAL A 98 -5.23 0.57 -6.07
N ALA A 99 -5.11 -0.71 -5.71
CA ALA A 99 -5.58 -1.21 -4.43
C ALA A 99 -4.80 -0.61 -3.24
N ASP A 100 -3.50 -0.35 -3.40
CA ASP A 100 -2.69 0.37 -2.42
C ASP A 100 -3.13 1.84 -2.30
N GLN A 101 -3.33 2.54 -3.41
CA GLN A 101 -3.79 3.94 -3.40
C GLN A 101 -5.15 4.12 -2.72
N GLU A 102 -6.04 3.13 -2.82
CA GLU A 102 -7.33 3.10 -2.11
C GLU A 102 -7.21 2.56 -0.66
N GLY A 103 -6.01 2.17 -0.21
CA GLY A 103 -5.76 1.64 1.13
C GLY A 103 -6.40 0.27 1.38
N HIS A 104 -6.64 -0.51 0.32
CA HIS A 104 -7.38 -1.78 0.40
C HIS A 104 -6.52 -3.00 0.77
N LEU A 105 -5.19 -2.90 0.63
CA LEU A 105 -4.24 -3.97 0.92
C LEU A 105 -2.97 -3.45 1.62
N SER A 106 -2.13 -4.36 2.09
CA SER A 106 -0.78 -4.04 2.57
C SER A 106 0.27 -4.47 1.55
N LEU A 107 1.34 -3.69 1.45
CA LEU A 107 2.52 -3.99 0.62
C LEU A 107 3.66 -4.63 1.42
N LYS A 108 3.43 -4.89 2.70
CA LYS A 108 4.37 -5.56 3.61
C LYS A 108 4.26 -7.07 3.50
N ARG A 109 5.24 -7.79 4.03
CA ARG A 109 5.18 -9.26 4.16
C ARG A 109 4.48 -9.71 5.45
N LEU A 110 3.98 -8.77 6.24
CA LEU A 110 3.17 -9.03 7.43
C LEU A 110 1.72 -9.40 7.07
N PRO A 111 1.02 -10.17 7.94
CA PRO A 111 -0.40 -10.42 7.78
C PRO A 111 -1.21 -9.13 7.74
N PHE A 112 -2.16 -9.03 6.82
CA PHE A 112 -3.08 -7.91 6.71
C PHE A 112 -4.51 -8.38 6.43
N VAL A 113 -5.50 -7.64 6.90
CA VAL A 113 -6.91 -7.90 6.60
C VAL A 113 -7.29 -7.11 5.34
N PRO A 114 -7.58 -7.78 4.20
CA PRO A 114 -7.94 -7.05 3.00
C PRO A 114 -9.30 -6.37 3.14
N HIS A 115 -9.47 -5.24 2.47
CA HIS A 115 -10.75 -4.54 2.39
C HIS A 115 -11.81 -5.37 1.66
N ASP A 116 -13.09 -5.18 2.00
CA ASP A 116 -14.18 -6.00 1.45
C ASP A 116 -14.33 -5.85 -0.07
N ASP A 117 -14.00 -4.68 -0.62
CA ASP A 117 -14.07 -4.43 -2.06
C ASP A 117 -13.09 -5.25 -2.90
N ILE A 118 -12.01 -5.76 -2.28
CA ILE A 118 -11.01 -6.61 -2.93
C ILE A 118 -11.07 -8.07 -2.47
N ARG A 119 -11.98 -8.42 -1.55
CA ARG A 119 -12.11 -9.79 -1.02
C ARG A 119 -12.21 -10.85 -2.12
N PRO A 120 -13.03 -10.69 -3.17
CA PRO A 120 -13.12 -11.69 -4.24
C PRO A 120 -11.81 -11.92 -4.99
N VAL A 121 -11.00 -10.86 -5.14
CA VAL A 121 -9.67 -10.96 -5.75
C VAL A 121 -8.73 -11.71 -4.81
N MET A 122 -8.74 -11.37 -3.52
CA MET A 122 -7.89 -12.03 -2.52
C MET A 122 -8.20 -13.53 -2.40
N ASP A 123 -9.48 -13.92 -2.43
CA ASP A 123 -9.88 -15.33 -2.44
C ASP A 123 -9.31 -16.08 -3.67
N ALA A 124 -9.33 -15.42 -4.83
CA ALA A 124 -8.76 -15.98 -6.05
C ALA A 124 -7.22 -16.06 -6.02
N LEU A 125 -6.56 -15.05 -5.42
CA LEU A 125 -5.10 -15.04 -5.21
C LEU A 125 -4.68 -16.13 -4.22
N VAL A 126 -5.43 -16.36 -3.15
CA VAL A 126 -5.21 -17.45 -2.20
C VAL A 126 -5.38 -18.81 -2.88
N ALA A 127 -6.44 -19.00 -3.66
CA ALA A 127 -6.67 -20.24 -4.41
C ALA A 127 -5.56 -20.57 -5.43
N LEU A 128 -4.77 -19.57 -5.82
CA LEU A 128 -3.67 -19.67 -6.76
C LEU A 128 -2.29 -19.56 -6.09
N ASP A 129 -2.21 -19.57 -4.76
CA ASP A 129 -0.98 -19.49 -3.97
C ASP A 129 -0.16 -18.20 -4.20
N TYR A 130 -0.82 -17.09 -4.55
CA TYR A 130 -0.20 -15.75 -4.51
C TYR A 130 -0.22 -15.15 -3.10
N ALA A 131 -1.22 -15.54 -2.31
CA ALA A 131 -1.32 -15.23 -0.88
C ALA A 131 -1.65 -16.50 -0.09
N ARG A 132 -1.35 -16.50 1.21
CA ARG A 132 -1.75 -17.55 2.15
C ARG A 132 -2.69 -16.98 3.22
N PRO A 133 -3.73 -17.72 3.62
CA PRO A 133 -4.62 -17.28 4.69
C PRO A 133 -3.92 -17.35 6.05
N ALA A 134 -4.21 -16.39 6.91
CA ALA A 134 -3.75 -16.29 8.30
C ALA A 134 -4.90 -15.82 9.19
N GLY A 135 -5.84 -16.72 9.51
CA GLY A 135 -7.10 -16.37 10.17
C GLY A 135 -8.00 -15.57 9.22
N ASN A 136 -8.41 -14.36 9.64
CA ASN A 136 -9.13 -13.40 8.79
C ASN A 136 -8.20 -12.52 7.94
N ALA A 137 -6.88 -12.67 8.11
CA ALA A 137 -5.86 -11.96 7.37
C ALA A 137 -5.28 -12.81 6.22
N CYS A 138 -4.51 -12.15 5.36
CA CYS A 138 -3.73 -12.76 4.30
C CYS A 138 -2.27 -12.35 4.45
N ILE A 139 -1.37 -13.23 3.99
CA ILE A 139 0.08 -12.97 3.90
C ILE A 139 0.49 -13.21 2.45
N TRP A 140 1.30 -12.32 1.89
CA TRP A 140 1.85 -12.51 0.55
C TRP A 140 2.86 -13.66 0.48
N THR A 141 2.83 -14.41 -0.61
CA THR A 141 3.84 -15.45 -0.91
C THR A 141 4.92 -14.91 -1.83
N ASP A 142 5.99 -15.67 -2.07
CA ASP A 142 7.00 -15.26 -3.07
C ASP A 142 6.47 -15.23 -4.50
N LYS A 143 5.34 -15.89 -4.77
CA LYS A 143 4.73 -15.93 -6.10
C LYS A 143 4.22 -14.56 -6.57
N ILE A 144 3.83 -13.68 -5.65
CA ILE A 144 3.44 -12.29 -5.98
C ILE A 144 4.67 -11.39 -6.23
N GLY A 145 5.88 -11.85 -5.89
CA GLY A 145 7.08 -11.03 -5.81
C GLY A 145 7.38 -10.27 -7.10
N ARG A 146 7.21 -10.90 -8.26
CA ARG A 146 7.43 -10.23 -9.55
C ARG A 146 6.49 -9.04 -9.76
N ALA A 147 5.20 -9.19 -9.47
CA ALA A 147 4.24 -8.10 -9.58
C ALA A 147 4.57 -6.97 -8.59
N MET A 148 4.96 -7.30 -7.35
CA MET A 148 5.40 -6.31 -6.35
C MET A 148 6.71 -5.61 -6.70
N GLN A 149 7.60 -6.26 -7.45
CA GLN A 149 8.83 -5.65 -7.96
C GLN A 149 8.53 -4.70 -9.11
N MET A 150 7.58 -5.04 -9.99
CA MET A 150 7.16 -4.16 -11.09
C MET A 150 6.56 -2.85 -10.56
N THR A 151 5.82 -2.89 -9.45
CA THR A 151 5.33 -1.68 -8.77
C THR A 151 6.41 -0.94 -7.97
N SER A 152 7.63 -1.46 -7.90
CA SER A 152 8.73 -0.97 -7.05
C SER A 152 8.44 -1.00 -5.54
N TYR A 153 7.43 -1.74 -5.08
CA TYR A 153 7.13 -1.88 -3.66
C TYR A 153 8.05 -2.88 -2.98
N TRP A 154 8.48 -3.92 -3.70
CA TRP A 154 9.50 -4.87 -3.25
C TRP A 154 10.79 -4.69 -4.03
N ASP A 155 11.91 -4.99 -3.38
CA ASP A 155 13.22 -5.06 -4.03
C ASP A 155 13.42 -6.39 -4.78
N GLU A 156 14.55 -6.52 -5.45
CA GLU A 156 14.98 -7.74 -6.16
C GLU A 156 15.11 -8.98 -5.27
N ASN A 157 15.21 -8.80 -3.95
CA ASN A 157 15.28 -9.87 -2.95
C ASN A 157 13.90 -10.22 -2.34
N ASN A 158 12.82 -9.66 -2.88
CA ASN A 158 11.45 -9.78 -2.36
C ASN A 158 11.27 -9.22 -0.94
N LEU A 159 12.04 -8.19 -0.57
CA LEU A 159 11.87 -7.44 0.67
C LEU A 159 10.98 -6.22 0.40
N SER A 160 10.01 -5.97 1.28
CA SER A 160 9.17 -4.78 1.18
C SER A 160 10.00 -3.54 1.50
N ARG A 161 9.97 -2.54 0.60
CA ARG A 161 10.63 -1.26 0.86
C ARG A 161 10.09 -0.55 2.08
N GLN A 162 8.78 -0.63 2.31
CA GLN A 162 8.15 -0.05 3.49
C GLN A 162 8.68 -0.70 4.78
N GLU A 163 8.86 -2.02 4.81
CA GLU A 163 9.43 -2.72 5.97
C GLU A 163 10.91 -2.36 6.20
N LEU A 164 11.67 -2.17 5.11
CA LEU A 164 13.06 -1.72 5.18
C LEU A 164 13.17 -0.29 5.72
N GLU A 165 12.34 0.63 5.21
CA GLU A 165 12.26 2.01 5.68
C GLU A 165 11.87 2.09 7.16
N GLU A 166 10.85 1.35 7.58
CA GLU A 166 10.43 1.29 8.99
C GLU A 166 11.54 0.73 9.90
N ARG A 167 12.27 -0.28 9.42
CA ARG A 167 13.40 -0.84 10.14
C ARG A 167 14.55 0.16 10.23
N ASP A 168 14.84 0.91 9.18
CA ASP A 168 15.89 1.92 9.19
C ASP A 168 15.53 3.06 10.15
N VAL A 169 14.27 3.49 10.16
CA VAL A 169 13.73 4.43 11.15
C VAL A 169 13.86 3.86 12.57
N ASP A 170 13.50 2.60 12.82
CA ASP A 170 13.65 1.98 14.14
C ASP A 170 15.11 1.98 14.60
N LEU A 171 16.04 1.57 13.73
CA LEU A 171 17.47 1.53 14.02
C LEU A 171 18.03 2.94 14.29
N GLU A 172 17.61 3.92 13.51
CA GLU A 172 18.00 5.31 13.72
C GLU A 172 17.47 5.85 15.04
N MET A 173 16.20 5.60 15.37
CA MET A 173 15.59 6.08 16.62
C MET A 173 16.17 5.41 17.86
N ARG A 174 16.61 4.14 17.77
CA ARG A 174 17.39 3.50 18.84
C ARG A 174 18.75 4.18 19.07
N LYS A 175 19.42 4.63 18.00
CA LYS A 175 20.67 5.42 18.13
C LYS A 175 20.40 6.77 18.76
N ALA A 176 19.33 7.45 18.35
CA ALA A 176 18.89 8.70 18.95
C ALA A 176 18.57 8.53 20.44
N LEU A 177 17.89 7.45 20.81
CA LEU A 177 17.55 7.11 22.20
C LEU A 177 18.80 6.92 23.07
N ALA A 178 19.84 6.26 22.54
CA ALA A 178 21.05 5.95 23.30
C ALA A 178 21.82 7.20 23.80
N SER A 179 21.63 8.34 23.16
CA SER A 179 22.26 9.62 23.52
C SER A 179 21.25 10.76 23.69
N ILE A 180 19.98 10.42 23.99
CA ILE A 180 18.90 11.38 24.00
C ILE A 180 19.10 12.51 25.03
N PRO A 181 18.91 13.78 24.64
CA PRO A 181 18.87 14.89 25.59
C PRO A 181 17.69 14.79 26.55
N GLU A 182 17.93 15.13 27.82
CA GLU A 182 16.92 14.97 28.88
C GLU A 182 15.65 15.79 28.63
N ASP A 183 15.75 16.96 28.02
CA ASP A 183 14.61 17.79 27.67
C ASP A 183 13.68 17.11 26.64
N VAL A 184 14.26 16.40 25.67
CA VAL A 184 13.53 15.63 24.66
C VAL A 184 12.89 14.39 25.30
N ARG A 185 13.62 13.70 26.18
CA ARG A 185 13.10 12.56 26.95
C ARG A 185 11.87 12.95 27.77
N LEU A 186 11.94 14.06 28.50
CA LEU A 186 10.82 14.59 29.28
C LEU A 186 9.65 15.03 28.40
N ALA A 187 9.90 15.60 27.22
CA ALA A 187 8.86 15.94 26.27
C ALA A 187 8.09 14.69 25.80
N ALA A 188 8.79 13.61 25.47
CA ALA A 188 8.18 12.33 25.07
C ALA A 188 7.32 11.72 26.19
N LEU A 189 7.83 11.69 27.43
CA LEU A 189 7.11 11.17 28.60
C LEU A 189 5.86 11.98 28.95
N ARG A 190 5.86 13.29 28.66
CA ARG A 190 4.69 14.16 28.83
C ARG A 190 3.69 14.08 27.66
N GLY A 191 3.94 13.22 26.68
CA GLY A 191 3.11 13.13 25.47
C GLY A 191 3.23 14.34 24.54
N ASN A 192 4.26 15.18 24.69
CA ASN A 192 4.49 16.35 23.84
C ASN A 192 5.15 15.93 22.51
N ARG A 193 4.38 15.25 21.65
CA ARG A 193 4.85 14.76 20.34
C ARG A 193 5.37 15.90 19.45
N ILE A 194 4.74 17.07 19.48
CA ILE A 194 5.19 18.24 18.71
C ILE A 194 6.59 18.69 19.16
N GLY A 195 6.84 18.71 20.47
CA GLY A 195 8.16 19.03 21.03
C GLY A 195 9.23 18.04 20.57
N VAL A 196 8.91 16.74 20.55
CA VAL A 196 9.83 15.69 20.05
C VAL A 196 10.12 15.86 18.56
N VAL A 197 9.10 16.12 17.73
CA VAL A 197 9.28 16.39 16.28
C VAL A 197 10.21 17.59 16.06
N LYS A 198 9.98 18.70 16.76
CA LYS A 198 10.81 19.90 16.63
C LYS A 198 12.27 19.63 17.04
N ALA A 199 12.47 18.94 18.16
CA ALA A 199 13.80 18.62 18.63
C ALA A 199 14.53 17.66 17.67
N LEU A 200 13.85 16.62 17.19
CA LEU A 200 14.42 15.66 16.25
C LEU A 200 14.80 16.34 14.93
N ALA A 201 13.92 17.19 14.38
CA ALA A 201 14.17 17.90 13.13
C ALA A 201 15.34 18.90 13.21
N ALA A 202 15.50 19.58 14.34
CA ALA A 202 16.50 20.64 14.53
C ALA A 202 17.85 20.10 15.02
N ARG A 203 17.83 19.07 15.87
CA ARG A 203 19.01 18.67 16.64
C ARG A 203 19.52 17.27 16.32
N TRP A 204 18.72 16.37 15.74
CA TRP A 204 19.23 15.06 15.32
C TRP A 204 19.70 15.10 13.87
N VAL A 205 21.02 15.18 13.69
CA VAL A 205 21.65 15.31 12.37
C VAL A 205 22.82 14.35 12.28
N ASP A 206 22.85 13.56 11.20
CA ASP A 206 23.94 12.61 10.88
C ASP A 206 24.30 11.67 12.05
N GLY A 207 23.29 11.26 12.82
CA GLY A 207 23.46 10.33 13.94
C GLY A 207 23.94 10.96 15.25
N VAL A 208 23.89 12.29 15.39
CA VAL A 208 24.33 13.01 16.58
C VAL A 208 23.30 14.06 17.01
N TRP A 209 23.13 14.24 18.32
CA TRP A 209 22.38 15.36 18.88
C TRP A 209 23.23 16.63 18.94
N LEU A 210 22.84 17.62 18.15
CA LEU A 210 23.39 18.97 18.20
C LEU A 210 22.90 19.71 19.47
N PRO A 211 23.68 20.68 19.96
CA PRO A 211 23.23 21.60 20.99
C PRO A 211 21.94 22.31 20.59
N ASP A 212 21.19 22.79 21.56
CA ASP A 212 20.03 23.64 21.28
C ASP A 212 20.52 25.00 20.74
N THR A 213 20.36 25.21 19.43
CA THR A 213 20.84 26.41 18.73
C THR A 213 19.76 27.48 18.55
N ALA A 214 18.54 27.28 19.08
CA ALA A 214 17.36 28.13 18.89
C ALA A 214 16.86 28.27 17.42
N ASP A 215 17.60 27.78 16.43
CA ASP A 215 17.18 27.78 15.02
C ASP A 215 16.02 26.79 14.78
N GLU A 216 14.94 27.27 14.17
CA GLU A 216 13.83 26.40 13.78
C GLU A 216 14.21 25.57 12.55
N ALA A 217 13.97 24.26 12.63
CA ALA A 217 14.13 23.38 11.49
C ALA A 217 13.19 23.78 10.34
N PRO A 218 13.64 23.72 9.08
CA PRO A 218 12.77 23.93 7.93
C PRO A 218 11.53 23.03 7.96
N TRP A 219 10.39 23.52 7.46
CA TRP A 219 9.11 22.80 7.51
C TRP A 219 9.18 21.39 6.88
N TRP A 220 9.98 21.19 5.84
CA TRP A 220 10.14 19.88 5.19
C TRP A 220 10.82 18.86 6.10
N ARG A 221 11.72 19.29 7.01
CA ARG A 221 12.31 18.40 8.03
C ARG A 221 11.31 18.00 9.09
N LEU A 222 10.45 18.92 9.51
CA LEU A 222 9.39 18.60 10.48
C LEU A 222 8.49 17.48 9.96
N THR A 223 8.18 17.48 8.66
CA THR A 223 7.43 16.40 8.01
C THR A 223 8.25 15.11 7.91
N ALA A 224 9.51 15.20 7.49
CA ALA A 224 10.36 14.03 7.25
C ALA A 224 10.62 13.19 8.51
N VAL A 225 10.68 13.82 9.69
CA VAL A 225 10.98 13.11 10.95
C VAL A 225 9.71 12.65 11.70
N GLY A 226 8.52 12.80 11.12
CA GLY A 226 7.25 12.53 11.80
C GLY A 226 7.11 11.09 12.32
N ASP A 227 7.50 10.11 11.49
CA ASP A 227 7.48 8.69 11.84
C ASP A 227 8.59 8.34 12.84
N GLY A 228 9.79 8.90 12.65
CA GLY A 228 10.88 8.77 13.61
C GLY A 228 10.50 9.31 15.00
N ALA A 229 9.86 10.47 15.08
CA ALA A 229 9.41 11.04 16.34
C ALA A 229 8.32 10.17 17.01
N ALA A 230 7.38 9.61 16.24
CA ALA A 230 6.41 8.66 16.78
C ALA A 230 7.11 7.44 17.36
N ARG A 231 8.04 6.86 16.61
CA ARG A 231 8.79 5.68 17.01
C ARG A 231 9.67 5.94 18.24
N LEU A 232 10.32 7.09 18.32
CA LEU A 232 11.13 7.49 19.48
C LEU A 232 10.26 7.64 20.74
N VAL A 233 9.06 8.23 20.61
CA VAL A 233 8.10 8.31 21.73
C VAL A 233 7.69 6.92 22.21
N GLU A 234 7.35 6.01 21.30
CA GLU A 234 7.04 4.61 21.64
C GLU A 234 8.19 3.92 22.37
N LEU A 235 9.43 4.08 21.87
CA LEU A 235 10.61 3.49 22.49
C LEU A 235 10.84 4.04 23.92
N ILE A 236 10.65 5.34 24.13
CA ILE A 236 10.82 5.96 25.46
C ILE A 236 9.72 5.48 26.43
N GLN A 237 8.47 5.48 25.99
CA GLN A 237 7.34 5.08 26.83
C GLN A 237 7.33 3.58 27.12
N GLY A 238 7.80 2.75 26.17
CA GLY A 238 7.95 1.31 26.34
C GLY A 238 9.20 0.89 27.12
N ALA A 239 10.28 1.68 27.08
CA ALA A 239 11.49 1.43 27.89
C ALA A 239 11.30 1.75 29.38
N ASP A 240 10.29 2.56 29.72
CA ASP A 240 9.88 2.82 31.11
C ASP A 240 8.87 1.80 31.64
N ASP A 241 8.53 0.74 30.87
CA ASP A 241 7.73 -0.38 31.35
C ASP A 241 8.60 -1.27 32.27
N PRO A 242 8.31 -1.38 33.58
CA PRO A 242 9.21 -1.98 34.57
C PRO A 242 9.51 -3.48 34.34
N VAL A 243 8.86 -4.12 33.36
CA VAL A 243 9.03 -5.55 33.04
C VAL A 243 10.26 -5.83 32.16
N THR A 244 10.81 -4.84 31.45
CA THR A 244 12.00 -5.06 30.58
C THR A 244 13.35 -4.82 31.27
N ARG A 245 13.36 -4.42 32.55
CA ARG A 245 14.61 -4.27 33.34
C ARG A 245 15.23 -5.59 33.81
N GLU A 246 14.55 -6.73 33.65
CA GLU A 246 15.05 -8.04 34.08
C GLU A 246 15.44 -8.97 32.93
N VAL A 247 16.11 -8.47 31.88
CA VAL A 247 16.93 -9.38 31.04
C VAL A 247 18.16 -8.62 30.51
N ASN A 248 19.17 -8.49 31.37
CA ASN A 248 20.57 -8.33 30.96
C ASN A 248 21.32 -9.59 31.36
#